data_AF-A0A2V5L7I2-F1
#
_entry.id   AF-A0A2V5L7I2-F1
#
_cell.length_a   1.000
_cell.length_b   1.000
_cell.length_c   1.000
_cell.angle_alpha   90.00
_cell.angle_beta   90.00
_cell.angle_gamma   90.00
#
_symmetry.space_group_name_H-M   'P 1'
#
loop_
_entity.id
_entity.type
_entity.pdbx_description
1 polymer ?
#
loop_
_entity_poly.entity_id
_entity_poly.type
_entity_poly.pdbx_seq_one_letter_code
_entity_poly.pdbx_strand_id
1 'polypeptide(L)'
;MSTNGFGRPPVPSDDAANLREPMPWMSRRRTGGAYRLPGLQYPLGSLIYGVVFIALGVVALVATSSAGSGALALGIPLFLIAAGLGVWMVIIAAVRWPWYRKYVQEHGHPPF
;
A
#
# COMPACT_ATOMS: atom_id res chain seq x y z
N MET A 1 -17.40 -34.33 -32.16
CA MET A 1 -17.55 -32.86 -32.04
C MET A 1 -18.89 -32.58 -31.38
N SER A 2 -18.87 -32.10 -30.13
CA SER A 2 -20.08 -31.69 -29.40
C SER A 2 -19.88 -30.26 -28.92
N THR A 3 -20.68 -29.37 -29.48
CA THR A 3 -20.71 -27.93 -29.27
C THR A 3 -21.76 -27.62 -28.21
N ASN A 4 -21.44 -27.72 -26.93
CA ASN A 4 -22.35 -27.31 -25.85
C ASN A 4 -21.59 -26.49 -24.80
N GLY A 5 -21.87 -25.19 -24.72
CA GLY A 5 -21.45 -24.38 -23.57
C GLY A 5 -21.05 -22.94 -23.87
N PHE A 6 -21.78 -22.22 -24.73
CA PHE A 6 -21.66 -20.77 -24.78
C PHE A 6 -22.08 -20.15 -23.44
N GLY A 7 -21.17 -19.39 -22.81
CA GLY A 7 -21.57 -18.15 -22.12
C GLY A 7 -21.43 -18.04 -20.61
N ARG A 8 -20.96 -19.06 -19.87
CA ARG A 8 -20.53 -18.78 -18.48
C ARG A 8 -19.08 -18.28 -18.52
N PRO A 9 -18.78 -17.06 -18.04
CA PRO A 9 -17.38 -16.72 -17.78
C PRO A 9 -16.83 -17.82 -16.87
N PRO A 10 -15.60 -18.32 -17.11
CA PRO A 10 -15.01 -19.33 -16.24
C PRO A 10 -15.12 -18.80 -14.82
N VAL A 11 -15.84 -19.51 -13.96
CA VAL A 11 -15.84 -19.21 -12.52
C VAL A 11 -14.38 -19.32 -12.12
N PRO A 12 -13.73 -18.24 -11.65
CA PRO A 12 -12.35 -18.34 -11.22
C PRO A 12 -12.29 -19.49 -10.21
N SER A 13 -11.38 -20.43 -10.39
CA SER A 13 -11.06 -21.36 -9.31
C SER A 13 -10.76 -20.52 -8.05
N ASP A 14 -11.08 -21.01 -6.86
CA ASP A 14 -10.79 -20.29 -5.62
C ASP A 14 -9.29 -19.89 -5.53
N ASP A 15 -8.41 -20.63 -6.21
CA ASP A 15 -7.00 -20.30 -6.40
C ASP A 15 -6.78 -19.03 -7.24
N ALA A 16 -7.49 -18.88 -8.36
CA ALA A 16 -7.42 -17.67 -9.20
C ALA A 16 -8.02 -16.44 -8.49
N ALA A 17 -9.02 -16.62 -7.64
CA ALA A 17 -9.55 -15.56 -6.78
C ALA A 17 -8.55 -15.15 -5.68
N ASN A 18 -7.83 -16.11 -5.09
CA ASN A 18 -6.77 -15.87 -4.10
C ASN A 18 -5.55 -15.15 -4.67
N LEU A 19 -5.29 -15.30 -5.97
CA LEU A 19 -4.17 -14.64 -6.67
C LEU A 19 -4.51 -13.26 -7.21
N ARG A 20 -5.76 -12.81 -7.09
CA ARG A 20 -6.12 -11.46 -7.50
C ARG A 20 -5.52 -10.45 -6.52
N GLU A 21 -4.74 -9.52 -7.04
CA GLU A 21 -4.15 -8.45 -6.22
C GLU A 21 -5.25 -7.64 -5.52
N PRO A 22 -5.19 -7.45 -4.18
CA PRO A 22 -6.20 -6.70 -3.43
C PRO A 22 -6.32 -5.23 -3.85
N MET A 23 -5.22 -4.64 -4.32
CA MET A 23 -5.12 -3.20 -4.66
C MET A 23 -4.36 -2.99 -5.97
N PRO A 24 -4.96 -3.37 -7.12
CA PRO A 24 -4.28 -3.37 -8.42
C PRO A 24 -3.94 -1.96 -8.94
N TRP A 25 -4.47 -0.90 -8.31
CA TRP A 25 -4.14 0.48 -8.66
C TRP A 25 -2.78 0.93 -8.10
N MET A 26 -2.22 0.24 -7.10
CA MET A 26 -0.87 0.51 -6.57
C MET A 26 0.25 -0.08 -7.43
N SER A 27 0.01 -1.23 -8.05
CA SER A 27 0.97 -1.93 -8.91
C SER A 27 0.97 -1.43 -10.36
N ARG A 28 -0.10 -0.74 -10.79
CA ARG A 28 -0.21 -0.18 -12.13
C ARG A 28 0.87 0.88 -12.36
N ARG A 29 1.85 0.54 -13.20
CA ARG A 29 2.87 1.47 -13.71
C ARG A 29 2.30 2.77 -14.32
N ARG A 30 1.03 2.80 -14.75
CA ARG A 30 0.39 3.96 -15.41
C ARG A 30 0.03 5.13 -14.49
N THR A 31 -0.09 4.96 -13.17
CA THR A 31 -0.54 6.04 -12.26
C THR A 31 0.59 6.92 -11.70
N GLY A 32 1.86 6.65 -12.07
CA GLY A 32 3.01 7.17 -11.33
C GLY A 32 3.72 8.43 -11.84
N GLY A 33 3.34 9.04 -12.97
CA GLY A 33 3.96 10.29 -13.47
C GLY A 33 5.50 10.36 -13.39
N ALA A 34 6.07 11.57 -13.30
CA ALA A 34 7.50 11.78 -13.04
C ALA A 34 7.93 11.43 -11.59
N TYR A 35 6.96 11.23 -10.69
CA TYR A 35 7.17 10.99 -9.25
C TYR A 35 6.86 9.55 -8.87
N ARG A 36 7.33 8.58 -9.67
CA ARG A 36 7.24 7.16 -9.31
C ARG A 36 8.07 6.93 -8.05
N LEU A 37 7.41 6.68 -6.93
CA LEU A 37 8.06 6.15 -5.73
C LEU A 37 8.33 4.67 -5.97
N PRO A 38 9.59 4.26 -6.26
CA PRO A 38 9.88 2.91 -6.73
C PRO A 38 9.52 1.84 -5.68
N GLY A 39 9.54 2.19 -4.40
CA GLY A 39 9.19 1.28 -3.32
C GLY A 39 7.70 1.01 -3.12
N LEU A 40 6.78 1.88 -3.60
CA LEU A 40 5.34 1.73 -3.32
C LEU A 40 4.70 0.50 -3.99
N GLN A 41 5.34 0.00 -5.05
CA GLN A 41 4.90 -1.20 -5.76
C GLN A 41 5.01 -2.41 -4.83
N TYR A 42 6.04 -2.46 -3.98
CA TYR A 42 6.27 -3.53 -3.04
C TYR A 42 5.57 -3.27 -1.70
N PRO A 43 4.92 -4.28 -1.09
CA PRO A 43 4.30 -4.11 0.23
C PRO A 43 5.33 -3.73 1.30
N LEU A 44 6.58 -4.20 1.17
CA LEU A 44 7.66 -3.81 2.08
C LEU A 44 8.01 -2.32 1.94
N GLY A 45 8.03 -1.79 0.72
CA GLY A 45 8.31 -0.37 0.51
C GLY A 45 7.18 0.50 1.05
N SER A 46 5.90 0.12 0.87
CA SER A 46 4.79 0.83 1.51
C SER A 46 4.87 0.78 3.05
N LEU A 47 5.33 -0.33 3.63
CA LEU A 47 5.56 -0.43 5.07
C LEU A 47 6.66 0.55 5.52
N ILE A 48 7.80 0.56 4.83
CA ILE A 48 8.93 1.44 5.15
C ILE A 48 8.52 2.91 5.06
N TYR A 49 7.88 3.32 3.95
CA TYR A 49 7.36 4.68 3.82
C TYR A 49 6.36 5.01 4.92
N GLY A 50 5.45 4.08 5.24
CA GLY A 50 4.48 4.25 6.31
C GLY A 50 5.12 4.53 7.67
N VAL A 51 6.13 3.73 8.04
CA VAL A 51 6.89 3.91 9.28
C VAL A 51 7.63 5.25 9.30
N VAL A 52 8.27 5.62 8.19
CA VAL A 52 8.97 6.91 8.06
C VAL A 52 7.99 8.08 8.22
N PHE A 53 6.81 8.03 7.60
CA PHE A 53 5.80 9.07 7.73
C PHE A 53 5.26 9.21 9.16
N ILE A 54 5.03 8.09 9.85
CA ILE A 54 4.65 8.10 11.27
C ILE A 54 5.76 8.75 12.10
N ALA A 55 7.02 8.33 11.90
CA ALA A 55 8.16 8.89 12.63
C ALA A 55 8.31 10.40 12.40
N LEU A 56 8.20 10.86 11.14
CA LEU A 56 8.23 12.28 10.80
C LEU A 56 7.10 13.06 11.46
N GLY A 57 5.88 12.50 11.46
CA GLY A 57 4.75 13.09 12.18
C GLY A 57 5.05 13.26 13.66
N VAL A 58 5.55 12.21 14.32
CA VAL A 58 5.88 12.23 15.76
C VAL A 58 6.97 13.26 16.04
N VAL A 59 8.03 13.30 15.22
CA VAL A 59 9.10 14.29 15.34
C VAL A 59 8.55 15.72 15.19
N ALA A 60 7.67 15.96 14.23
CA ALA A 60 7.04 17.28 14.05
C ALA A 60 6.20 17.68 15.27
N LEU A 61 5.43 16.74 15.85
CA LEU A 61 4.64 17.01 17.04
C LEU A 61 5.51 17.33 18.26
N VAL A 62 6.59 16.56 18.47
CA VAL A 62 7.53 16.76 19.58
C VAL A 62 8.31 18.07 19.42
N ALA A 63 8.74 18.39 18.20
CA ALA A 63 9.45 19.64 17.91
C ALA A 63 8.57 20.87 18.15
N THR A 64 7.28 20.78 17.84
CA THR A 64 6.35 21.89 17.99
C THR A 64 5.75 22.00 19.40
N SER A 65 5.67 20.91 20.15
CA SER A 65 5.13 20.92 21.52
C SER A 65 6.00 21.70 22.51
N SER A 66 7.30 21.78 22.27
CA SER A 66 8.24 22.55 23.08
C SER A 66 8.38 24.01 22.65
N ALA A 67 7.81 24.41 21.51
CA ALA A 67 7.99 25.73 20.90
C ALA A 67 6.85 26.73 21.20
N GLY A 68 5.86 26.36 22.01
CA GLY A 68 4.76 27.22 22.45
C GLY A 68 3.44 27.00 21.70
N SER A 69 2.36 27.61 22.20
CA SER A 69 0.96 27.33 21.81
C SER A 69 0.68 27.52 20.32
N GLY A 70 1.30 28.53 19.69
CA GLY A 70 1.15 28.79 18.25
C GLY A 70 1.84 27.75 17.37
N ALA A 71 3.00 27.24 17.79
CA ALA A 71 3.71 26.19 17.08
C ALA A 71 2.97 24.84 17.20
N LEU A 72 2.44 24.54 18.39
CA LEU A 72 1.61 23.35 18.63
C LEU A 72 0.39 23.29 17.71
N ALA A 73 -0.27 24.43 17.46
CA ALA A 73 -1.42 24.51 16.57
C ALA A 73 -1.10 24.11 15.11
N LEU A 74 0.15 24.27 14.67
CA LEU A 74 0.64 23.79 13.37
C LEU A 74 1.18 22.36 13.44
N GLY A 75 1.73 21.96 14.59
CA GLY A 75 2.26 20.63 14.85
C GLY A 75 1.22 19.53 14.80
N ILE A 76 0.05 19.76 15.41
CA ILE A 76 -1.06 18.81 15.45
C ILE A 76 -1.55 18.42 14.04
N PRO A 77 -1.92 19.36 13.14
CA PRO A 77 -2.36 18.99 11.80
C PRO A 77 -1.25 18.33 10.97
N LEU A 78 0.01 18.78 11.11
CA LEU A 78 1.15 18.12 10.47
C LEU A 78 1.31 16.67 10.91
N PHE A 79 1.20 16.42 12.21
CA PHE A 79 1.21 15.07 12.77
C PHE A 79 0.06 14.23 12.24
N LEU A 80 -1.17 14.74 12.27
CA LEU A 80 -2.34 13.99 11.81
C LEU A 80 -2.25 13.62 10.33
N ILE A 81 -1.78 14.53 9.48
CA ILE A 81 -1.60 14.27 8.05
C ILE A 81 -0.48 13.25 7.83
N ALA A 82 0.70 13.46 8.42
CA ALA A 82 1.84 12.58 8.23
C ALA A 82 1.61 11.19 8.82
N ALA A 83 1.21 11.10 10.10
CA ALA A 83 0.92 9.84 10.76
C ALA A 83 -0.31 9.14 10.16
N GLY A 84 -1.35 9.88 9.78
CA GLY A 84 -2.52 9.32 9.09
C GLY A 84 -2.16 8.69 7.75
N LEU A 85 -1.37 9.39 6.92
CA LEU A 85 -0.83 8.84 5.68
C LEU A 85 0.04 7.62 5.95
N GLY A 86 0.89 7.68 6.98
CA GLY A 86 1.79 6.60 7.34
C GLY A 86 1.05 5.33 7.78
N VAL A 87 0.04 5.46 8.65
CA VAL A 87 -0.85 4.36 9.06
C VAL A 87 -1.59 3.78 7.86
N TRP A 88 -2.11 4.63 6.98
CA TRP A 88 -2.76 4.20 5.75
C TRP A 88 -1.83 3.33 4.89
N MET A 89 -0.56 3.72 4.73
CA MET A 89 0.44 2.92 4.01
C MET A 89 0.75 1.58 4.70
N VAL A 90 0.81 1.55 6.04
CA VAL A 90 1.01 0.31 6.82
C VAL A 90 -0.17 -0.66 6.63
N ILE A 91 -1.40 -0.16 6.68
CA ILE A 91 -2.60 -0.97 6.44
C ILE A 91 -2.55 -1.59 5.04
N ILE A 92 -2.18 -0.81 4.03
CA ILE A 92 -2.06 -1.30 2.67
C ILE A 92 -0.97 -2.37 2.55
N ALA A 93 0.19 -2.16 3.19
CA ALA A 93 1.24 -3.16 3.26
C ALA A 93 0.72 -4.47 3.87
N ALA A 94 0.01 -4.38 5.01
CA ALA A 94 -0.54 -5.54 5.72
C ALA A 94 -1.56 -6.32 4.88
N VAL A 95 -2.43 -5.63 4.14
CA VAL A 95 -3.41 -6.28 3.25
C VAL A 95 -2.74 -6.92 2.04
N ARG A 96 -1.71 -6.29 1.46
CA ARG A 96 -1.01 -6.81 0.27
C ARG A 96 0.02 -7.90 0.60
N TRP A 97 0.50 -7.97 1.84
CA TRP A 97 1.57 -8.91 2.24
C TRP A 97 1.22 -10.39 2.06
N PRO A 98 0.04 -10.90 2.48
CA PRO A 98 -0.33 -12.30 2.28
C PRO A 98 -0.40 -12.67 0.79
N TRP A 99 -1.00 -11.80 -0.03
CA TRP A 99 -1.08 -11.98 -1.48
C TRP A 99 0.31 -12.00 -2.12
N TYR A 100 1.18 -11.05 -1.77
CA TYR A 100 2.54 -10.98 -2.31
C TYR A 100 3.34 -12.24 -1.99
N ARG A 101 3.24 -12.75 -0.76
CA ARG A 101 3.90 -14.01 -0.37
C ARG A 101 3.40 -15.20 -1.17
N LYS A 102 2.07 -15.35 -1.33
CA LYS A 102 1.48 -16.43 -2.14
C LYS A 102 1.92 -16.34 -3.60
N TYR A 103 1.89 -15.14 -4.19
CA TYR A 103 2.31 -14.93 -5.58
C TYR A 103 3.76 -15.39 -5.80
N VAL A 104 4.68 -14.96 -4.94
CA VAL A 104 6.11 -15.31 -5.04
C VAL A 104 6.33 -16.81 -4.83
N GLN A 105 5.57 -17.45 -3.93
CA GLN A 105 5.63 -18.91 -3.73
C GLN A 105 5.22 -19.69 -4.97
N GLU A 106 4.21 -19.23 -5.70
CA GLU A 106 3.69 -19.93 -6.87
C GLU A 106 4.47 -19.62 -8.16
N HIS A 107 4.93 -18.39 -8.34
CA HIS A 107 5.55 -17.94 -9.60
C HIS A 107 7.08 -17.86 -9.53
N GLY A 108 7.68 -17.91 -8.33
CA GLY A 108 9.13 -17.83 -8.14
C GLY A 108 9.76 -16.46 -8.43
N HIS A 109 8.95 -15.44 -8.75
CA HIS A 109 9.40 -14.07 -9.01
C HIS A 109 8.38 -13.04 -8.49
N PRO A 110 8.79 -11.78 -8.24
CA PRO A 110 7.86 -10.72 -7.85
C PRO A 110 6.90 -10.35 -9.01
N PRO A 111 5.69 -9.84 -8.70
CA PRO A 111 4.67 -9.48 -9.69
C PRO A 111 4.90 -8.16 -10.46
N PHE A 112 5.99 -7.42 -10.21
CA PHE A 112 6.20 -6.04 -10.70
C PHE A 112 7.54 -5.84 -11.41
#